data_AF-A0A962ZFV8-F1
#
_entry.id   AF-A0A962ZFV8-F1
#
_cell.length_a   1.000
_cell.length_b   1.000
_cell.length_c   1.000
_cell.angle_alpha   90.00
_cell.angle_beta   90.00
_cell.angle_gamma   90.00
#
_symmetry.space_group_name_H-M   'P 1'
#
loop_
_entity.id
_entity.type
_entity.pdbx_description
1 polymer ?
#
loop_
_entity_poly.entity_id
_entity_poly.type
_entity_poly.pdbx_seq_one_letter_code
_entity_poly.pdbx_strand_id
1 'polypeptide(L)'
;MSSPSSVLNVLLTPKGVYAFAALLLLLIAAPVSAEIFRCQGADGEPLFSNLPCASDAQLVQLREATIIDGGEGVLDRTRRQLKSLKSIPVPAAKKRQPGTSGPDFGDRMAMRRLEIEVDGLERDLRRARTAEKQRALREELKQARSELKSLRKKSSG
;
A
#
# COMPACT_ATOMS: atom_id res chain seq x y z
N MET A 1 -44.88 -22.31 -13.66
CA MET A 1 -45.47 -21.84 -12.38
C MET A 1 -44.83 -22.66 -11.27
N SER A 2 -43.78 -22.13 -10.65
CA SER A 2 -42.97 -22.84 -9.66
C SER A 2 -43.56 -22.59 -8.27
N SER A 3 -44.01 -23.66 -7.60
CA SER A 3 -44.68 -23.61 -6.31
C SER A 3 -43.82 -22.95 -5.21
N PRO A 4 -44.37 -22.02 -4.40
CA PRO A 4 -43.65 -21.34 -3.32
C PRO A 4 -43.36 -22.22 -2.10
N SER A 5 -43.92 -23.44 -2.04
CA SER A 5 -43.90 -24.30 -0.84
C SER A 5 -42.53 -24.90 -0.52
N SER A 6 -41.62 -25.01 -1.50
CA SER A 6 -40.30 -25.64 -1.28
C SER A 6 -39.29 -24.73 -0.58
N VAL A 7 -39.52 -23.42 -0.56
CA VAL A 7 -38.59 -22.47 0.08
C VAL A 7 -38.75 -22.48 1.61
N LEU A 8 -39.99 -22.69 2.10
CA LEU A 8 -40.28 -22.73 3.54
C LEU A 8 -39.62 -23.92 4.27
N ASN A 9 -39.49 -25.08 3.62
CA ASN A 9 -38.90 -26.26 4.26
C ASN A 9 -37.38 -26.18 4.43
N VAL A 10 -36.69 -25.34 3.66
CA VAL A 10 -35.24 -25.12 3.82
C VAL A 10 -34.96 -24.23 5.04
N LEU A 11 -35.84 -23.26 5.33
CA LEU A 11 -35.70 -22.35 6.46
C LEU A 11 -35.94 -22.98 7.85
N LEU A 12 -36.62 -24.13 7.96
CA LEU A 12 -36.86 -24.80 9.26
C LEU A 12 -35.77 -25.79 9.68
N THR A 13 -34.75 -26.01 8.84
CA THR A 13 -33.59 -26.81 9.25
C THR A 13 -32.61 -25.94 10.04
N PRO A 14 -31.94 -26.46 11.09
CA PRO A 14 -30.99 -25.66 11.87
C PRO A 14 -29.88 -25.07 10.98
N LYS A 15 -29.47 -25.80 9.94
CA LYS A 15 -28.51 -25.32 8.93
C LYS A 15 -29.05 -24.16 8.08
N GLY A 16 -30.34 -24.17 7.74
CA GLY A 16 -31.00 -23.08 7.02
C GLY A 16 -31.15 -21.81 7.85
N VAL A 17 -31.44 -21.94 9.16
CA VAL A 17 -31.49 -20.81 10.09
C VAL A 17 -30.13 -20.13 10.21
N TYR A 18 -29.03 -20.88 10.33
CA TYR A 18 -27.68 -20.30 10.37
C TYR A 18 -27.29 -19.62 9.06
N ALA A 19 -27.64 -20.21 7.91
CA ALA A 19 -27.37 -19.61 6.61
C ALA A 19 -28.14 -18.30 6.41
N PHE A 20 -29.41 -18.27 6.83
CA PHE A 20 -30.23 -17.07 6.76
C PHE A 20 -29.76 -15.99 7.74
N ALA A 21 -29.38 -16.37 8.97
CA ALA A 21 -28.81 -15.47 9.95
C ALA A 21 -27.47 -14.86 9.47
N ALA A 22 -26.60 -15.66 8.85
CA ALA A 22 -25.35 -15.18 8.27
C ALA A 22 -25.57 -14.20 7.11
N LEU A 23 -26.56 -14.48 6.25
CA LEU A 23 -26.95 -13.58 5.17
C LEU A 23 -27.54 -12.26 5.71
N LEU A 24 -28.36 -12.32 6.76
CA LEU A 24 -28.90 -11.13 7.42
C LEU A 24 -27.79 -10.29 8.07
N LEU A 25 -26.81 -10.94 8.72
CA LEU A 25 -25.64 -10.28 9.29
C LEU A 25 -24.79 -9.57 8.23
N LEU A 26 -24.65 -10.16 7.04
CA LEU A 26 -23.97 -9.51 5.92
C LEU A 26 -24.72 -8.27 5.41
N LEU A 27 -26.06 -8.30 5.43
CA LEU A 27 -26.90 -7.17 5.00
C LEU A 27 -26.90 -5.99 5.98
N ILE A 28 -26.59 -6.23 7.26
CA ILE A 28 -26.49 -5.19 8.29
C ILE A 28 -25.09 -4.56 8.34
N ALA A 29 -24.11 -5.11 7.61
CA ALA A 29 -22.80 -4.48 7.45
C ALA A 29 -22.92 -3.23 6.56
N ALA A 30 -23.44 -2.14 7.14
CA ALA A 30 -23.44 -0.84 6.50
C ALA A 30 -21.99 -0.45 6.18
N PRO A 31 -21.72 0.06 4.97
CA PRO A 31 -20.41 0.61 4.67
C PRO A 31 -20.19 1.79 5.61
N VAL A 32 -19.26 1.65 6.55
CA VAL A 32 -18.77 2.77 7.33
C VAL A 32 -17.92 3.59 6.35
N SER A 33 -18.56 4.53 5.66
CA SER A 33 -17.86 5.51 4.84
C SER A 33 -16.92 6.28 5.77
N ALA A 34 -15.62 6.12 5.59
CA ALA A 34 -14.63 6.86 6.36
C ALA A 34 -14.80 8.35 6.06
N GLU A 35 -15.33 9.09 7.02
CA GLU A 35 -15.42 10.55 6.96
C GLU A 35 -14.01 11.12 7.12
N ILE A 36 -13.52 11.80 6.09
CA ILE A 36 -12.22 12.49 6.13
C ILE A 36 -12.48 13.99 6.27
N PHE A 37 -11.88 14.58 7.28
CA PHE A 37 -11.98 16.01 7.57
C PHE A 37 -10.72 16.72 7.06
N ARG A 38 -10.91 17.88 6.44
CA ARG A 38 -9.84 18.80 6.07
C ARG A 38 -9.77 19.91 7.11
N CYS A 39 -8.58 20.13 7.64
CA CYS A 39 -8.27 21.11 8.68
C CYS A 39 -7.12 22.03 8.21
N GLN A 40 -7.01 23.23 8.76
CA GLN A 40 -5.81 24.06 8.54
C GLN A 40 -4.71 23.70 9.54
N GLY A 41 -3.53 23.35 9.04
CA GLY A 41 -2.33 23.16 9.86
C GLY A 41 -1.77 24.50 10.37
N ALA A 42 -0.87 24.44 11.34
CA ALA A 42 -0.24 25.63 11.95
C ALA A 42 0.50 26.52 10.94
N ASP A 43 0.98 25.94 9.84
CA ASP A 43 1.68 26.63 8.76
C ASP A 43 0.75 27.09 7.61
N GLY A 44 -0.58 26.90 7.77
CA GLY A 44 -1.59 27.19 6.73
C GLY A 44 -1.78 26.09 5.69
N GLU A 45 -1.02 25.00 5.78
CA GLU A 45 -1.13 23.83 4.88
C GLU A 45 -2.34 22.94 5.26
N PRO A 46 -3.06 22.37 4.27
CA PRO A 46 -4.23 21.53 4.56
C PRO A 46 -3.81 20.17 5.14
N LEU A 47 -4.30 19.86 6.34
CA LEU A 47 -4.15 18.56 6.99
C LEU A 47 -5.43 17.74 6.82
N PHE A 48 -5.30 16.45 6.49
CA PHE A 48 -6.44 15.53 6.41
C PHE A 48 -6.40 14.58 7.60
N SER A 49 -7.53 14.46 8.29
CA SER A 49 -7.67 13.65 9.49
C SER A 49 -8.96 12.84 9.45
N ASN A 50 -8.93 11.66 10.06
CA ASN A 50 -10.09 10.77 10.21
C ASN A 50 -10.95 11.16 11.42
N LEU A 51 -10.55 12.23 12.13
CA LEU A 51 -11.19 12.80 13.31
C LEU A 51 -11.31 14.32 13.11
N PRO A 52 -12.38 14.96 13.59
CA PRO A 52 -12.54 16.41 13.49
C PRO A 52 -11.46 17.11 14.31
N CYS A 53 -10.64 17.97 13.67
CA CYS A 53 -9.50 18.60 14.34
C CYS A 53 -9.89 19.84 15.18
N ALA A 54 -10.78 20.70 14.66
CA ALA A 54 -11.22 21.96 15.28
C ALA A 54 -12.47 22.51 14.58
N SER A 55 -12.95 23.71 14.97
CA SER A 55 -14.19 24.35 14.46
C SER A 55 -14.16 24.69 12.96
N ASP A 56 -12.98 24.67 12.35
CA ASP A 56 -12.75 24.89 10.92
C ASP A 56 -12.78 23.58 10.10
N ALA A 57 -13.08 22.44 10.74
CA ALA A 57 -13.13 21.13 10.07
C ALA A 57 -14.18 21.12 8.96
N GLN A 58 -13.72 20.97 7.72
CA GLN A 58 -14.59 20.79 6.56
C GLN A 58 -14.66 19.30 6.22
N LEU A 59 -15.87 18.73 6.24
CA LEU A 59 -16.11 17.37 5.78
C LEU A 59 -15.81 17.30 4.28
N VAL A 60 -14.81 16.51 3.89
CA VAL A 60 -14.50 16.26 2.50
C VAL A 60 -15.08 14.91 2.13
N GLN A 61 -16.17 14.93 1.36
CA GLN A 61 -16.63 13.72 0.69
C GLN A 61 -15.58 13.34 -0.36
N LEU A 62 -14.84 12.25 -0.11
CA LEU A 62 -14.05 11.64 -1.16
C LEU A 62 -15.03 11.14 -2.21
N ARG A 63 -15.22 11.93 -3.27
CA ARG A 63 -15.85 11.42 -4.48
C ARG A 63 -15.07 10.18 -4.88
N GLU A 64 -15.80 9.08 -5.07
CA GLU A 64 -15.26 7.82 -5.59
C GLU A 64 -14.17 8.12 -6.59
N ALA A 65 -12.98 7.57 -6.35
CA ALA A 65 -11.88 7.67 -7.28
C ALA A 65 -12.42 7.31 -8.66
N THR A 66 -12.62 8.31 -9.52
CA THR A 66 -13.15 8.10 -10.85
C THR A 66 -12.25 7.05 -11.47
N ILE A 67 -12.82 5.89 -11.72
CA ILE A 67 -12.20 4.80 -12.47
C ILE A 67 -11.52 5.47 -13.65
N ILE A 68 -10.19 5.35 -13.73
CA ILE A 68 -9.45 5.84 -14.88
C ILE A 68 -9.84 4.89 -16.01
N ASP A 69 -10.94 5.20 -16.69
CA ASP A 69 -11.24 4.61 -17.98
C ASP A 69 -10.05 4.93 -18.88
N GLY A 70 -9.32 3.88 -19.24
CA GLY A 70 -8.19 3.92 -20.18
C GLY A 70 -8.65 4.23 -21.60
N GLY A 71 -9.54 5.21 -21.78
CA GLY A 71 -9.95 5.73 -23.07
C GLY A 71 -8.85 6.61 -23.66
N GLU A 72 -8.61 6.44 -24.97
CA GLU A 72 -7.52 6.99 -25.79
C GLU A 72 -7.37 8.55 -25.78
N GLY A 73 -8.11 9.28 -24.96
CA GLY A 73 -8.04 10.75 -24.83
C GLY A 73 -7.20 11.28 -23.65
N VAL A 74 -6.66 10.43 -22.77
CA VAL A 74 -5.95 10.85 -21.54
C VAL A 74 -4.59 11.50 -21.83
N LEU A 75 -3.87 11.03 -22.86
CA LEU A 75 -2.56 11.57 -23.26
C LEU A 75 -2.64 13.02 -23.72
N ASP A 76 -3.70 13.40 -24.45
CA ASP A 76 -3.84 14.79 -24.94
C ASP A 76 -4.25 15.75 -23.83
N ARG A 77 -5.03 15.29 -22.86
CA ARG A 77 -5.41 16.10 -21.68
C ARG A 77 -4.21 16.33 -20.76
N THR A 78 -3.42 15.29 -20.49
CA THR A 78 -2.18 15.40 -19.72
C THR A 78 -1.15 16.28 -20.44
N ARG A 79 -1.04 16.19 -21.76
CA ARG A 79 -0.13 17.06 -22.55
C ARG A 79 -0.53 18.54 -22.48
N ARG A 80 -1.83 18.86 -22.45
CA ARG A 80 -2.31 20.25 -22.25
C ARG A 80 -2.07 20.73 -20.81
N GLN A 81 -2.28 19.88 -19.81
CA GLN A 81 -2.00 20.22 -18.41
C GLN A 81 -0.50 20.42 -18.13
N LEU A 82 0.39 19.59 -18.72
CA LEU A 82 1.84 19.78 -18.61
C LEU A 82 2.32 21.12 -19.18
N LYS A 83 1.70 21.62 -20.26
CA LYS A 83 2.01 22.96 -20.79
C LYS A 83 1.57 24.07 -19.84
N SER A 84 0.48 23.87 -19.09
CA SER A 84 -0.01 24.83 -18.08
C SER A 84 0.82 24.85 -16.79
N LEU A 85 1.49 23.74 -16.43
CA LEU A 85 2.35 23.68 -15.24
C LEU A 85 3.72 24.33 -15.46
N LYS A 86 4.08 24.68 -16.70
CA LYS A 86 5.36 25.31 -17.05
C LYS A 86 5.47 26.77 -16.60
N SER A 87 4.36 27.38 -16.17
CA SER A 87 4.30 28.76 -15.69
C SER A 87 4.25 28.88 -14.17
N ILE A 88 4.22 27.77 -13.42
CA ILE A 88 4.31 27.84 -11.96
C ILE A 88 5.77 28.15 -11.62
N PRO A 89 6.07 29.29 -10.97
CA PRO A 89 7.42 29.56 -10.48
C PRO A 89 7.74 28.52 -9.42
N VAL A 90 8.52 27.50 -9.81
CA VAL A 90 9.05 26.51 -8.89
C VAL A 90 9.95 27.27 -7.92
N PRO A 91 9.62 27.34 -6.62
CA PRO A 91 10.52 27.98 -5.66
C PRO A 91 11.87 27.29 -5.78
N ALA A 92 12.94 28.08 -5.96
CA ALA A 92 14.29 27.59 -6.19
C ALA A 92 14.56 26.44 -5.22
N ALA A 93 14.66 25.23 -5.76
CA ALA A 93 14.84 24.03 -4.97
C ALA A 93 16.02 24.30 -4.04
N LYS A 94 15.76 24.43 -2.73
CA LYS A 94 16.83 24.46 -1.72
C LYS A 94 17.67 23.23 -2.02
N LYS A 95 18.87 23.43 -2.58
CA LYS A 95 19.85 22.36 -2.76
C LYS A 95 19.95 21.70 -1.40
N ARG A 96 19.40 20.49 -1.27
CA ARG A 96 19.54 19.68 -0.06
C ARG A 96 21.04 19.62 0.19
N GLN A 97 21.46 20.25 1.28
CA GLN A 97 22.86 20.21 1.68
C GLN A 97 23.22 18.73 1.84
N PRO A 98 24.24 18.22 1.12
CA PRO A 98 24.75 16.89 1.36
C PRO A 98 25.55 16.93 2.68
N GLY A 99 24.83 16.91 3.80
CA GLY A 99 25.37 16.72 5.15
C GLY A 99 24.74 15.46 5.74
N THR A 100 25.41 14.31 5.69
CA THR A 100 26.46 13.78 6.59
C THR A 100 25.89 12.73 7.53
N SER A 101 26.59 11.59 7.62
CA SER A 101 26.39 10.44 8.54
C SER A 101 25.29 9.41 8.24
N GLY A 102 24.94 9.18 6.96
CA GLY A 102 24.12 8.02 6.65
C GLY A 102 24.32 7.49 5.23
N PRO A 103 24.03 6.20 5.00
CA PRO A 103 24.01 5.62 3.66
C PRO A 103 23.18 6.49 2.73
N ASP A 104 23.65 6.67 1.49
CA ASP A 104 22.87 7.34 0.46
C ASP A 104 21.55 6.60 0.23
N PHE A 105 20.54 7.27 -0.33
CA PHE A 105 19.26 6.64 -0.65
C PHE A 105 19.46 5.37 -1.51
N GLY A 106 20.37 5.42 -2.49
CA GLY A 106 20.73 4.26 -3.30
C GLY A 106 21.26 3.09 -2.46
N ASP A 107 22.20 3.37 -1.55
CA ASP A 107 22.78 2.36 -0.66
C ASP A 107 21.75 1.78 0.31
N ARG A 108 20.83 2.60 0.84
CA ARG A 108 19.72 2.11 1.69
C ARG A 108 18.81 1.16 0.94
N MET A 109 18.45 1.49 -0.29
CA MET A 109 17.59 0.64 -1.12
C MET A 109 18.30 -0.66 -1.49
N ALA A 110 19.59 -0.61 -1.80
CA ALA A 110 20.39 -1.79 -2.09
C ALA A 110 20.54 -2.71 -0.85
N MET A 111 20.83 -2.14 0.33
CA MET A 111 20.86 -2.91 1.59
C MET A 111 19.51 -3.56 1.89
N ARG A 112 18.41 -2.80 1.78
CA ARG A 112 17.06 -3.33 2.04
C ARG A 112 16.69 -4.48 1.09
N ARG A 113 17.11 -4.40 -0.18
CA ARG A 113 16.89 -5.48 -1.15
C ARG A 113 17.62 -6.76 -0.74
N LEU A 114 18.89 -6.64 -0.35
CA LEU A 114 19.69 -7.77 0.13
C LEU A 114 19.14 -8.35 1.44
N GLU A 115 18.62 -7.53 2.35
CA GLU A 115 17.95 -8.02 3.58
C GLU A 115 16.71 -8.87 3.25
N ILE A 116 15.86 -8.39 2.34
CA ILE A 116 14.69 -9.14 1.87
C ILE A 116 15.11 -10.46 1.20
N GLU A 117 16.19 -10.45 0.44
CA GLU A 117 16.73 -11.64 -0.23
C GLU A 117 17.25 -12.66 0.79
N VAL A 118 18.01 -12.23 1.80
CA VAL A 118 18.47 -13.10 2.90
C VAL A 118 17.28 -13.73 3.62
N ASP A 119 16.25 -12.96 3.96
CA ASP A 119 15.04 -13.45 4.61
C ASP A 119 14.26 -14.45 3.72
N GLY A 120 14.30 -14.25 2.40
CA GLY A 120 13.79 -15.19 1.40
C GLY A 120 14.56 -16.51 1.41
N LEU A 121 15.88 -16.44 1.23
CA LEU A 121 16.76 -17.60 1.19
C LEU A 121 16.73 -18.42 2.48
N GLU A 122 16.61 -17.78 3.64
CA GLU A 122 16.44 -18.47 4.92
C GLU A 122 15.13 -19.24 5.00
N ARG A 123 14.03 -18.66 4.50
CA ARG A 123 12.74 -19.36 4.42
C ARG A 123 12.81 -20.54 3.47
N ASP A 124 13.47 -20.39 2.34
CA ASP A 124 13.62 -21.45 1.35
C ASP A 124 14.52 -22.57 1.87
N LEU A 125 15.57 -22.25 2.61
CA LEU A 125 16.44 -23.22 3.25
C LEU A 125 15.70 -24.06 4.28
N ARG A 126 14.79 -23.45 5.06
CA ARG A 126 13.88 -24.18 5.98
C ARG A 126 12.91 -25.11 5.25
N ARG A 127 12.54 -24.79 4.01
CA ARG A 127 11.59 -25.57 3.18
C ARG A 127 12.28 -26.61 2.30
N ALA A 128 13.57 -26.46 2.06
CA ALA A 128 14.34 -27.33 1.17
C ALA A 128 14.42 -28.76 1.73
N ARG A 129 13.92 -29.72 0.94
CA ARG A 129 13.87 -31.15 1.30
C ARG A 129 15.09 -31.94 0.84
N THR A 130 15.85 -31.43 -0.12
CA THR A 130 17.02 -32.13 -0.69
C THR A 130 18.32 -31.49 -0.24
N ALA A 131 19.33 -32.31 0.05
CA ALA A 131 20.64 -31.85 0.49
C ALA A 131 21.34 -30.97 -0.56
N GLU A 132 21.11 -31.24 -1.84
CA GLU A 132 21.64 -30.44 -2.95
C GLU A 132 21.06 -29.03 -2.97
N LYS A 133 19.73 -28.89 -2.85
CA LYS A 133 19.07 -27.57 -2.76
C LYS A 133 19.49 -26.82 -1.51
N GLN A 134 19.64 -27.51 -0.39
CA GLN A 134 20.16 -26.91 0.84
C GLN A 134 21.59 -26.39 0.68
N ARG A 135 22.46 -27.11 -0.04
CA ARG A 135 23.83 -26.65 -0.33
C ARG A 135 23.82 -25.41 -1.22
N ALA A 136 23.05 -25.41 -2.31
CA ALA A 136 22.92 -24.25 -3.20
C ALA A 136 22.43 -23.00 -2.45
N LEU A 137 21.33 -23.13 -1.70
CA LEU A 137 20.77 -22.02 -0.91
C LEU A 137 21.72 -21.51 0.17
N ARG A 138 22.59 -22.36 0.73
CA ARG A 138 23.61 -21.94 1.71
C ARG A 138 24.69 -21.08 1.06
N GLU A 139 25.13 -21.43 -0.15
CA GLU A 139 26.12 -20.63 -0.88
C GLU A 139 25.53 -19.29 -1.30
N GLU A 140 24.31 -19.26 -1.82
CA GLU A 140 23.60 -18.01 -2.17
C GLU A 140 23.42 -17.11 -0.94
N LEU A 141 22.99 -17.68 0.20
CA LEU A 141 22.82 -16.95 1.45
C LEU A 141 24.16 -16.39 1.97
N LYS A 142 25.25 -17.15 1.83
CA LYS A 142 26.60 -16.69 2.19
C LYS A 142 27.03 -15.52 1.30
N GLN A 143 26.75 -15.59 0.00
CA GLN A 143 27.05 -14.52 -0.95
C GLN A 143 26.26 -13.25 -0.62
N ALA A 144 24.93 -13.35 -0.48
CA ALA A 144 24.07 -12.21 -0.16
C ALA A 144 24.47 -11.53 1.17
N ARG A 145 24.79 -12.31 2.21
CA ARG A 145 25.30 -11.77 3.48
C ARG A 145 26.65 -11.08 3.34
N SER A 146 27.54 -11.60 2.50
CA SER A 146 28.86 -10.99 2.25
C SER A 146 28.73 -9.64 1.54
N GLU A 147 27.81 -9.54 0.58
CA GLU A 147 27.52 -8.32 -0.17
C GLU A 147 26.85 -7.28 0.72
N LEU A 148 25.91 -7.69 1.56
CA LEU A 148 25.30 -6.79 2.54
C LEU A 148 26.34 -6.25 3.54
N LYS A 149 27.30 -7.07 3.96
CA LYS A 149 28.40 -6.65 4.83
C LYS A 149 29.35 -5.67 4.13
N SER A 150 29.68 -5.90 2.86
CA SER A 150 30.54 -4.99 2.10
C SER A 150 29.86 -3.64 1.87
N LEU A 151 28.55 -3.65 1.57
CA LEU A 151 27.76 -2.44 1.39
C LEU A 151 27.59 -1.63 2.67
N ARG A 152 27.37 -2.31 3.82
CA ARG A 152 27.36 -1.66 5.15
C ARG A 152 28.71 -1.03 5.47
N LYS A 153 29.82 -1.70 5.17
CA LYS A 153 31.17 -1.15 5.39
C LYS A 153 31.44 0.06 4.48
N LYS A 154 31.01 0.00 3.22
CA LYS A 154 31.18 1.09 2.24
C LYS A 154 30.37 2.34 2.62
N SER A 155 29.19 2.16 3.20
CA SER A 155 28.31 3.27 3.58
C SER A 155 28.58 3.85 4.97
N SER A 156 29.52 3.27 5.74
CA SER A 156 29.91 3.72 7.09
C SER A 156 31.31 4.33 7.16
N GLY A 157 32.07 4.32 6.07
CA GLY A 157 33.37 4.99 5.94
C GLY A 157 33.28 6.22 5.04
#